data_AF-A0A383EXZ7-F1
#
_entry.id   AF-A0A383EXZ7-F1
#
_cell.length_a   1.000
_cell.length_b   1.000
_cell.length_c   1.000
_cell.angle_alpha   90.00
_cell.angle_beta   90.00
_cell.angle_gamma   90.00
#
_symmetry.space_group_name_H-M   'P 1'
#
loop_
_entity.id
_entity.type
_entity.pdbx_description
1 polymer ?
#
loop_
_entity_poly.entity_id
_entity_poly.type
_entity_poly.pdbx_seq_one_letter_code
_entity_poly.pdbx_strand_id
1 'polypeptide(L)'
;MILDGVEVSFTPGETIYEVASRSSAEIPTLCYDKRLDPFGGCRMCVVEVEGVRNPVASCTTPAAEGMEVRTSTETIDEHRKILLELVASENREVDVDPLRGYASQE
;
A
#
# COMPACT_ATOMS: atom_id res chain seq x y z
N MET A 1 7.55 -3.94 -16.02
CA MET A 1 7.26 -4.88 -14.91
C MET A 1 5.90 -5.52 -15.17
N ILE A 2 5.59 -6.64 -14.54
CA ILE A 2 4.28 -7.29 -14.64
C ILE A 2 3.53 -7.02 -13.35
N LEU A 3 2.34 -6.43 -13.44
CA LEU A 3 1.47 -6.12 -12.32
C LEU A 3 0.12 -6.84 -12.54
N ASP A 4 -0.21 -7.79 -11.67
CA ASP A 4 -1.44 -8.59 -11.77
C ASP A 4 -1.64 -9.25 -13.15
N GLY A 5 -0.54 -9.71 -13.75
CA GLY A 5 -0.52 -10.34 -15.08
C GLY A 5 -0.54 -9.34 -16.25
N VAL A 6 -0.56 -8.04 -15.99
CA VAL A 6 -0.52 -6.99 -17.02
C VAL A 6 0.87 -6.38 -17.11
N GLU A 7 1.41 -6.29 -18.32
CA GLU A 7 2.67 -5.61 -18.55
C GLU A 7 2.48 -4.08 -18.43
N VAL A 8 3.25 -3.47 -17.55
CA VAL A 8 3.21 -2.03 -17.28
C VAL A 8 4.60 -1.42 -17.38
N SER A 9 4.68 -0.27 -18.03
CA SER A 9 5.89 0.54 -18.10
C SER A 9 6.10 1.30 -16.79
N PHE A 10 7.36 1.60 -16.46
CA PHE A 10 7.72 2.44 -15.32
C PHE A 10 8.93 3.32 -15.64
N THR A 11 9.03 4.42 -14.93
CA THR A 11 10.17 5.34 -14.95
C THR A 11 11.12 4.93 -13.82
N PRO A 12 12.44 4.85 -14.07
CA PRO A 12 13.40 4.57 -13.01
C PRO A 12 13.22 5.51 -11.82
N GLY A 13 13.08 4.94 -10.63
CA GLY A 13 12.82 5.67 -9.39
C GLY A 13 11.36 5.64 -8.93
N GLU A 14 10.39 5.30 -9.80
CA GLU A 14 9.02 5.02 -9.36
C GLU A 14 8.99 3.79 -8.43
N THR A 15 8.17 3.87 -7.40
CA THR A 15 7.83 2.76 -6.51
C THR A 15 6.75 1.87 -7.15
N ILE A 16 6.63 0.64 -6.66
CA ILE A 16 5.56 -0.27 -7.08
C ILE A 16 4.18 0.39 -6.89
N TYR A 17 3.99 1.13 -5.79
CA TYR A 17 2.72 1.81 -5.52
C TYR A 17 2.40 2.89 -6.56
N GLU A 18 3.38 3.71 -6.94
CA GLU A 18 3.18 4.77 -7.94
C GLU A 18 2.83 4.19 -9.30
N VAL A 19 3.51 3.11 -9.71
CA VAL A 19 3.19 2.38 -10.94
C VAL A 19 1.78 1.80 -10.87
N ALA A 20 1.43 1.13 -9.77
CA ALA A 20 0.11 0.54 -9.58
C ALA A 20 -1.02 1.58 -9.60
N SER A 21 -0.82 2.71 -8.93
CA SER A 21 -1.82 3.78 -8.81
C SER A 21 -2.21 4.40 -10.15
N ARG A 22 -1.35 4.33 -11.17
CA ARG A 22 -1.69 4.78 -12.54
C ARG A 22 -2.09 3.64 -13.49
N SER A 23 -1.96 2.39 -13.06
CA SER A 23 -2.21 1.19 -13.86
C SER A 23 -3.53 0.47 -13.51
N SER A 24 -4.48 1.18 -12.90
CA SER A 24 -5.81 0.67 -12.49
C SER A 24 -5.78 -0.44 -11.42
N ALA A 25 -4.63 -0.70 -10.79
CA ALA A 25 -4.51 -1.62 -9.67
C ALA A 25 -4.72 -0.87 -8.36
N GLU A 26 -5.72 -1.27 -7.58
CA GLU A 26 -6.03 -0.63 -6.30
C GLU A 26 -5.23 -1.26 -5.16
N ILE A 27 -4.28 -0.50 -4.62
CA ILE A 27 -3.53 -0.86 -3.41
C ILE A 27 -3.98 0.07 -2.28
N PRO A 28 -4.53 -0.45 -1.17
CA PRO A 28 -4.97 0.38 -0.06
C PRO A 28 -3.76 0.97 0.68
N THR A 29 -3.90 2.22 1.14
CA THR A 29 -2.90 2.91 1.96
C THR A 29 -3.57 3.70 3.07
N LEU A 30 -2.86 3.89 4.18
CA LEU A 30 -3.29 4.78 5.27
C LEU A 30 -2.26 5.90 5.55
N CYS A 31 -0.97 5.62 5.34
CA CYS A 31 0.12 6.56 5.64
C CYS A 31 0.79 7.17 4.41
N TYR A 32 0.34 6.84 3.20
CA TYR A 32 0.97 7.34 1.98
C TYR A 32 0.36 8.69 1.58
N ASP A 33 1.21 9.67 1.30
CA ASP A 33 0.84 10.95 0.69
C ASP A 33 1.92 11.32 -0.31
N LYS A 34 1.52 11.67 -1.54
CA LYS A 34 2.44 12.04 -2.63
C LYS A 34 3.33 13.25 -2.34
N ARG A 35 3.02 14.03 -1.29
CA ARG A 35 3.77 15.22 -0.87
C ARG A 35 4.88 14.89 0.13
N LEU A 36 4.93 13.65 0.63
CA LEU A 36 5.85 13.20 1.67
C LEU A 36 6.66 12.00 1.20
N ASP A 37 7.84 11.82 1.79
CA ASP A 37 8.64 10.63 1.55
C ASP A 37 7.94 9.39 2.13
N PRO A 38 7.83 8.28 1.36
CA PRO A 38 7.21 7.07 1.85
C PRO A 38 8.10 6.38 2.88
N PHE A 39 7.51 5.96 4.00
CA PHE A 39 8.23 5.29 5.09
C PHE A 39 7.66 3.91 5.44
N GLY A 40 6.56 3.49 4.80
CA GLY A 40 6.03 2.12 4.92
C GLY A 40 5.41 1.78 6.27
N GLY A 41 4.99 2.77 7.07
CA GLY A 41 4.53 2.55 8.45
C GLY A 41 3.22 1.77 8.59
N CYS A 42 2.21 2.07 7.77
CA CYS A 42 0.88 1.45 7.94
C CYS A 42 0.79 0.00 7.46
N ARG A 43 1.75 -0.47 6.64
CA ARG A 43 1.78 -1.80 6.01
C ARG A 43 0.53 -2.23 5.23
N MET A 44 -0.47 -1.38 5.02
CA MET A 44 -1.66 -1.70 4.19
C MET A 44 -1.31 -1.93 2.72
N CYS A 45 -0.26 -1.25 2.25
CA CYS A 45 0.21 -1.31 0.86
C CYS A 45 1.04 -2.56 0.53
N VAL A 46 1.01 -3.60 1.37
CA VAL A 46 1.78 -4.82 1.13
C VAL A 46 1.33 -5.52 -0.15
N VAL A 47 2.30 -6.06 -0.89
CA VAL A 47 2.11 -6.82 -2.13
C VAL A 47 3.09 -7.99 -2.17
N GLU A 48 2.77 -9.00 -2.97
CA GLU A 48 3.67 -10.11 -3.26
C GLU A 48 4.54 -9.77 -4.48
N VAL A 49 5.81 -10.14 -4.40
CA VAL A 49 6.75 -10.06 -5.52
C VAL A 49 7.32 -11.45 -5.75
N GLU A 50 7.23 -11.94 -6.97
CA GLU A 50 7.71 -13.27 -7.33
C GLU A 50 9.20 -13.44 -6.97
N GLY A 51 9.55 -14.57 -6.36
CA GLY A 51 10.90 -14.83 -5.85
C GLY A 51 11.27 -14.14 -4.53
N VAL A 52 10.42 -13.26 -3.98
CA VAL A 52 10.61 -12.64 -2.66
C VAL A 52 9.80 -13.41 -1.62
N ARG A 53 10.47 -13.88 -0.56
CA ARG A 53 9.86 -14.73 0.47
C ARG A 53 8.71 -14.05 1.24
N ASN A 54 8.85 -12.76 1.54
CA ASN A 54 7.93 -12.02 2.39
C ASN A 54 7.26 -10.89 1.60
N PRO A 55 5.98 -10.57 1.87
CA PRO A 55 5.33 -9.40 1.31
C PRO A 55 6.11 -8.11 1.57
N VAL A 56 6.24 -7.30 0.53
CA VAL A 56 6.96 -6.01 0.59
C VAL A 56 5.96 -4.86 0.61
N ALA A 57 6.36 -3.72 1.20
CA ALA A 57 5.54 -2.51 1.10
C ALA A 57 5.74 -1.87 -0.28
N SER A 58 4.66 -1.80 -1.07
CA SER A 58 4.72 -1.23 -2.42
C SER A 58 5.13 0.24 -2.44
N CYS A 59 4.79 1.02 -1.39
CA CYS A 59 5.10 2.45 -1.32
C CYS A 59 6.59 2.77 -1.11
N THR A 60 7.40 1.83 -0.63
CA THR A 60 8.84 2.04 -0.40
C THR A 60 9.72 1.19 -1.30
N THR A 61 9.13 0.28 -2.07
CA THR A 61 9.88 -0.65 -2.93
C THR A 61 9.96 -0.06 -4.34
N PRO A 62 11.16 0.21 -4.88
CA PRO A 62 11.32 0.66 -6.25
C PRO A 62 10.85 -0.40 -7.25
N ALA A 63 10.17 0.03 -8.32
CA ALA A 63 9.86 -0.80 -9.45
C ALA A 63 11.16 -1.19 -10.20
N ALA A 64 11.26 -2.45 -10.61
CA ALA A 64 12.42 -2.96 -11.34
C ALA A 64 12.01 -3.77 -12.58
N GLU A 65 12.93 -3.89 -13.52
CA GLU A 65 12.75 -4.72 -14.71
C GLU A 65 12.63 -6.20 -14.33
N GLY A 66 11.78 -6.94 -15.03
CA GLY A 66 11.51 -8.35 -14.74
C GLY A 66 10.74 -8.62 -13.44
N MET A 67 10.36 -7.59 -12.68
CA MET A 67 9.56 -7.74 -11.47
C MET A 67 8.13 -8.17 -11.82
N GLU A 68 7.65 -9.24 -11.20
CA GLU A 68 6.26 -9.69 -11.24
C GLU A 68 5.61 -9.47 -9.87
N VAL A 69 4.54 -8.69 -9.83
CA VAL A 69 3.87 -8.23 -8.62
C VAL A 69 2.41 -8.68 -8.63
N ARG A 70 1.96 -9.23 -7.51
CA ARG A 70 0.55 -9.55 -7.24
C ARG A 70 0.04 -8.66 -6.12
N THR A 71 -0.98 -7.85 -6.42
CA THR A 71 -1.49 -6.81 -5.51
C THR A 71 -2.62 -7.29 -4.61
N SER A 72 -3.31 -8.36 -5.01
CA SER A 72 -4.37 -9.04 -4.25
C SER A 72 -4.23 -10.55 -4.43
N THR A 73 -4.00 -11.22 -3.30
CA THR A 73 -3.97 -12.68 -3.14
C THR A 73 -4.67 -12.98 -1.82
N GLU A 74 -5.11 -14.22 -1.61
CA GLU A 74 -5.72 -14.62 -0.34
C GLU A 74 -4.82 -14.31 0.86
N THR A 75 -3.51 -14.54 0.71
CA THR A 75 -2.52 -14.24 1.74
C THR A 75 -2.36 -12.74 1.98
N ILE A 76 -2.34 -11.90 0.94
CA ILE A 76 -2.24 -10.44 1.09
C ILE A 76 -3.52 -9.87 1.74
N ASP A 77 -4.67 -10.38 1.36
CA ASP A 77 -5.95 -9.93 1.90
C ASP A 77 -6.10 -10.31 3.37
N GLU A 78 -5.65 -11.51 3.77
CA GLU A 78 -5.56 -11.92 5.17
C GLU A 78 -4.60 -11.03 5.98
N HIS A 79 -3.41 -10.71 5.45
CA HIS A 79 -2.48 -9.78 6.10
C HIS A 79 -3.10 -8.41 6.32
N ARG A 80 -3.75 -7.84 5.28
CA ARG A 80 -4.41 -6.54 5.38
C ARG A 80 -5.55 -6.54 6.39
N LYS A 81 -6.33 -7.62 6.45
CA LYS A 81 -7.40 -7.79 7.44
C LYS A 81 -6.84 -7.79 8.86
N ILE A 82 -5.80 -8.58 9.13
CA ILE A 82 -5.17 -8.64 10.46
C ILE A 82 -4.60 -7.26 10.84
N LEU A 83 -3.91 -6.58 9.92
CA LEU A 83 -3.39 -5.23 10.18
C LEU A 83 -4.50 -4.24 10.51
N LEU A 84 -5.60 -4.29 9.78
CA LEU A 84 -6.75 -3.41 10.03
C LEU A 84 -7.44 -3.74 11.36
N GLU A 85 -7.54 -5.02 11.72
CA GLU A 85 -8.05 -5.46 13.03
C GLU A 85 -7.16 -4.95 14.17
N LEU A 86 -5.84 -4.99 14.02
CA LEU A 86 -4.90 -4.42 14.99
C LEU A 86 -5.11 -2.91 15.16
N VAL A 87 -5.15 -2.16 14.05
CA VAL A 87 -5.42 -0.71 14.07
C VAL A 87 -6.75 -0.41 14.76
N ALA A 88 -7.82 -1.14 14.41
CA ALA A 88 -9.13 -0.97 15.01
C ALA A 88 -9.13 -1.33 16.51
N SER A 89 -8.33 -2.30 16.94
CA SER A 89 -8.23 -2.73 18.35
C SER A 89 -7.65 -1.64 19.27
N GLU A 90 -6.78 -0.78 18.74
CA GLU A 90 -6.23 0.40 19.44
C GLU A 90 -7.16 1.61 19.36
N ASN A 91 -8.17 1.57 18.48
CA ASN A 91 -9.11 2.67 18.20
C ASN A 91 -10.58 2.21 18.40
N ARG A 92 -10.87 1.54 19.53
CA ARG A 92 -12.17 0.89 19.81
C ARG A 92 -13.35 1.85 19.90
N GLU A 93 -13.12 3.07 20.34
CA GLU A 93 -14.15 4.11 20.40
C GLU A 93 -14.06 4.93 19.12
N VAL A 94 -15.00 4.70 18.19
CA VAL A 94 -15.26 5.62 17.09
C VAL A 94 -16.09 6.78 17.66
N ASP A 95 -15.52 7.51 18.60
CA ASP A 95 -16.09 8.80 19.00
C ASP A 95 -15.72 9.80 17.90
N VAL A 96 -16.51 9.74 16.82
CA VAL A 96 -16.47 10.71 15.73
C VAL A 96 -17.09 11.99 16.25
N ASP A 97 -16.31 12.76 17.00
CA ASP A 97 -16.63 14.16 17.25
C ASP A 97 -16.80 14.83 15.87
N PRO A 98 -17.95 15.47 15.57
CA PRO A 98 -18.13 16.22 14.33
C PRO A 98 -17.04 17.29 14.09
N LEU A 99 -16.27 17.66 15.12
CA LEU A 99 -15.15 18.59 15.05
C LEU A 99 -13.81 17.95 14.67
N ARG A 100 -13.68 16.61 14.64
CA ARG A 100 -12.41 15.92 14.31
C ARG A 100 -11.94 16.18 12.87
N GLY A 101 -12.84 16.62 11.98
CA GLY A 101 -12.51 17.06 10.61
C GLY A 101 -11.88 18.47 10.53
N TYR A 102 -11.93 19.26 11.60
CA TYR A 102 -11.37 20.61 11.67
C TYR A 102 -10.05 20.68 12.45
N ALA A 103 -9.68 19.62 13.17
CA ALA A 103 -8.50 19.60 14.05
C ALA A 103 -7.15 19.47 13.32
N SER A 104 -7.13 19.50 11.98
CA SER A 104 -5.90 19.62 11.19
C SER A 104 -5.72 21.01 10.58
N GLN A 105 -6.48 21.99 11.07
CA GLN A 105 -6.28 23.42 10.80
C GLN A 105 -5.61 24.09 12.02
N GLU A 106 -4.50 23.51 12.46
CA GLU A 106 -3.40 24.22 13.11
C GLU A 106 -2.11 23.89 12.34
#